data_AF-A0A2W6CV55-F1
#
_entry.id   AF-A0A2W6CV55-F1
#
_cell.length_a   1.000
_cell.length_b   1.000
_cell.length_c   1.000
_cell.angle_alpha   90.00
_cell.angle_beta   90.00
_cell.angle_gamma   90.00
#
_symmetry.space_group_name_H-M   'P 1'
#
loop_
_entity.id
_entity.type
_entity.pdbx_description
1 polymer ?
#
loop_
_entity_poly.entity_id
_entity_poly.type
_entity_poly.pdbx_seq_one_letter_code
_entity_poly.pdbx_strand_id
1 'polypeptide(L)' 'LEDTTSFVKLIADPHARTLLGAHIIGPQAAVLLQPLLQAMMLGQTVDQLAHHVLYVHPALSEVLEQTLLEL' A
#
# COMPACT_ATOMS: atom_id res chain seq x y z
N LEU A 1 -7.08 -0.66 20.54
CA LEU A 1 -8.30 -1.28 19.97
C LEU A 1 -7.85 -1.92 18.69
N GLU A 2 -7.80 -3.24 18.65
CA GLU A 2 -7.42 -4.00 17.46
C GLU A 2 -8.59 -3.93 16.46
N ASP A 3 -8.34 -3.42 15.25
CA ASP A 3 -9.33 -3.47 14.17
C ASP A 3 -9.27 -4.85 13.52
N THR A 4 -10.39 -5.57 13.56
CA THR A 4 -10.52 -6.94 13.03
C THR A 4 -11.37 -7.01 11.77
N THR A 5 -11.87 -5.85 11.30
CA THR A 5 -12.80 -5.76 10.17
C THR A 5 -12.19 -5.13 8.94
N SER A 6 -11.11 -4.38 9.11
CA SER A 6 -10.38 -3.72 8.03
C SER A 6 -9.11 -4.47 7.67
N PHE A 7 -8.73 -4.45 6.40
CA PHE A 7 -7.43 -4.96 5.94
C PHE A 7 -7.01 -4.36 4.61
N VAL A 8 -5.72 -4.48 4.32
CA VAL A 8 -5.12 -4.19 3.02
C VAL A 8 -4.55 -5.47 2.45
N LYS A 9 -4.76 -5.69 1.15
CA LYS A 9 -4.14 -6.77 0.39
C LYS A 9 -3.48 -6.19 -0.86
N LEU A 10 -2.17 -6.37 -0.95
CA LEU A 10 -1.38 -5.99 -2.11
C LEU A 10 -0.96 -7.24 -2.89
N ILE A 11 -0.82 -7.10 -4.20
CA ILE A 11 -0.37 -8.15 -5.11
C ILE A 11 0.76 -7.56 -5.93
N ALA A 12 1.94 -8.18 -5.89
CA ALA A 12 3.13 -7.71 -6.60
C ALA A 12 3.68 -8.79 -7.53
N ASP A 13 4.34 -8.36 -8.60
CA ASP A 13 5.10 -9.24 -9.48
C ASP A 13 6.36 -9.73 -8.75
N PRO A 14 6.64 -11.04 -8.66
CA PRO A 14 7.77 -11.57 -7.90
C PRO A 14 9.14 -11.25 -8.53
N HIS A 15 9.18 -10.87 -9.81
CA HIS A 15 10.41 -10.58 -10.54
C HIS A 15 10.61 -9.08 -10.75
N ALA A 16 9.60 -8.41 -11.32
CA ALA A 16 9.66 -6.97 -11.59
C ALA A 16 9.44 -6.12 -10.34
N ARG A 17 8.90 -6.71 -9.26
CA ARG A 17 8.50 -6.04 -8.02
C ARG A 17 7.58 -4.84 -8.23
N THR A 18 6.81 -4.83 -9.32
CA THR A 18 5.77 -3.83 -9.58
C THR A 18 4.47 -4.24 -8.92
N LEU A 19 3.65 -3.25 -8.55
CA LEU A 19 2.31 -3.51 -8.01
C LEU A 19 1.36 -3.96 -9.13
N LEU A 20 0.76 -5.14 -8.97
CA LEU A 20 -0.22 -5.71 -9.90
C LEU A 20 -1.67 -5.41 -9.48
N GLY A 21 -1.91 -5.22 -8.19
CA GLY A 21 -3.23 -4.86 -7.68
C GLY A 21 -3.24 -4.57 -6.19
N ALA A 22 -4.29 -3.88 -5.75
CA ALA A 22 -4.50 -3.50 -4.35
C ALA A 22 -5.99 -3.59 -3.99
N HIS A 23 -6.28 -4.08 -2.79
CA HIS A 23 -7.63 -4.13 -2.22
C HIS A 23 -7.57 -3.59 -0.80
N ILE A 24 -8.51 -2.71 -0.46
CA ILE A 24 -8.62 -2.11 0.87
C ILE A 24 -10.06 -2.19 1.33
N ILE A 25 -10.28 -2.76 2.52
CA ILE A 25 -11.53 -2.67 3.25
C ILE A 25 -11.24 -1.88 4.52
N GLY A 26 -11.98 -0.80 4.76
CA GLY A 26 -11.78 0.05 5.93
C GLY A 26 -12.08 1.53 5.67
N PRO A 27 -11.89 2.39 6.69
CA PRO A 27 -12.09 3.83 6.56
C PRO A 27 -11.14 4.42 5.53
N GLN A 28 -11.64 5.35 4.73
CA GLN A 28 -10.87 6.06 3.69
C GLN A 28 -10.23 5.17 2.62
N ALA A 29 -10.73 3.94 2.39
CA ALA A 29 -10.19 3.00 1.40
C ALA A 29 -9.96 3.62 0.01
N ALA A 30 -10.90 4.43 -0.49
CA ALA A 30 -10.76 5.10 -1.79
C ALA A 30 -9.59 6.11 -1.82
N VAL A 31 -9.35 6.83 -0.71
CA VAL A 31 -8.25 7.78 -0.58
C VAL A 31 -6.91 7.04 -0.46
N LEU A 32 -6.88 5.96 0.33
CA LEU A 32 -5.68 5.12 0.51
C LEU A 32 -5.29 4.36 -0.77
N LEU A 33 -6.25 4.02 -1.64
CA LEU A 33 -5.97 3.40 -2.94
C LEU A 33 -5.29 4.36 -3.93
N GLN A 34 -5.53 5.67 -3.82
CA GLN A 34 -5.03 6.65 -4.77
C GLN A 34 -3.49 6.64 -4.96
N PRO A 35 -2.65 6.65 -3.90
CA PRO A 35 -1.20 6.58 -4.07
C PRO A 35 -0.74 5.25 -4.69
N LEU A 36 -1.42 4.14 -4.42
CA LEU A 36 -1.10 2.84 -5.02
C LEU A 36 -1.39 2.82 -6.51
N LEU A 37 -2.53 3.37 -6.94
CA LEU A 37 -2.87 3.55 -8.35
C LEU A 37 -1.87 4.47 -9.06
N GLN A 38 -1.43 5.56 -8.42
CA GLN A 38 -0.39 6.44 -8.96
C GLN A 38 0.93 5.68 -9.13
N ALA A 39 1.33 4.88 -8.14
CA ALA A 39 2.53 4.05 -8.22
C ALA A 39 2.47 3.05 -9.38
N MET A 40 1.33 2.38 -9.58
CA MET A 40 1.10 1.49 -10.73
C MET A 40 1.23 2.23 -12.05
N MET A 41 0.60 3.41 -12.18
CA MET A 41 0.64 4.22 -13.40
C MET A 41 2.05 4.76 -13.70
N LEU A 42 2.84 5.05 -12.66
CA LEU A 42 4.20 5.56 -12.78
C LEU A 42 5.26 4.46 -12.84
N GLY A 43 4.86 3.18 -12.77
CA GLY A 43 5.77 2.04 -12.84
C GLY A 43 6.72 1.95 -11.64
N GLN A 44 6.31 2.42 -10.46
CA GLN A 44 7.11 2.32 -9.24
C GLN A 44 7.12 0.88 -8.71
N THR A 45 8.26 0.44 -8.19
CA THR A 45 8.36 -0.86 -7.51
C THR A 45 7.85 -0.77 -6.08
N VAL A 46 7.43 -1.91 -5.53
CA VAL A 46 6.97 -1.98 -4.14
C VAL A 46 8.12 -1.70 -3.15
N ASP A 47 9.39 -1.93 -3.50
CA ASP A 47 10.55 -1.47 -2.71
C ASP A 47 10.62 0.05 -2.61
N GLN A 48 10.41 0.73 -3.74
CA GLN A 48 10.46 2.19 -3.79
C GLN A 48 9.36 2.78 -2.93
N LEU A 49 8.17 2.20 -2.95
CA LEU A 49 7.08 2.59 -2.08
C LEU A 49 7.38 2.30 -0.61
N ALA A 50 7.92 1.12 -0.29
CA ALA A 50 8.20 0.71 1.08
C ALA A 50 9.33 1.53 1.75
N HIS A 51 10.34 1.95 0.98
CA HIS A 51 11.58 2.51 1.56
C HIS A 51 11.85 3.97 1.20
N HIS A 52 11.25 4.51 0.13
CA HIS A 52 11.53 5.87 -0.33
C HIS A 52 10.35 6.84 -0.18
N VAL A 53 9.17 6.33 0.22
CA VAL A 53 8.01 7.16 0.56
C VAL A 53 7.95 7.33 2.08
N LEU A 54 7.67 8.56 2.53
CA LEU A 54 7.45 8.84 3.94
C LEU A 54 5.97 8.76 4.27
N TYR A 55 5.63 7.86 5.19
CA TYR A 55 4.29 7.72 5.73
C TYR A 55 4.21 8.49 7.04
N VAL A 56 3.21 9.38 7.14
CA VAL A 56 3.07 10.23 8.33
C VAL A 56 2.55 9.40 9.48
N HIS A 57 3.23 9.47 10.61
CA HIS A 57 2.77 8.89 11.87
C HIS A 57 2.12 9.96 12.78
N PRO A 58 0.96 9.70 13.41
CA PRO A 58 0.07 8.56 13.18
C PRO A 58 -0.89 8.85 12.02
N ALA A 59 -1.05 7.90 11.09
CA ALA A 59 -2.07 8.01 10.03
C ALA A 59 -2.50 6.64 9.50
N LEU A 60 -3.70 6.59 8.91
CA LEU A 60 -4.20 5.39 8.23
C LEU A 60 -3.27 4.94 7.10
N SER A 61 -2.54 5.86 6.46
CA SER A 61 -1.58 5.54 5.40
C SER A 61 -0.42 4.66 5.85
N GLU A 62 -0.11 4.60 7.15
CA GLU A 62 0.94 3.74 7.71
C GLU A 62 0.64 2.26 7.47
N VAL A 63 -0.64 1.86 7.36
CA VAL A 63 -1.00 0.48 7.00
C VAL A 63 -0.46 0.09 5.61
N LEU A 64 -0.36 1.06 4.69
CA LEU A 64 0.20 0.81 3.36
C LEU A 64 1.70 0.53 3.47
N GLU A 65 2.44 1.31 4.26
CA GLU A 65 3.86 1.10 4.53
C GLU A 65 4.11 -0.31 5.07
N GLN A 66 3.38 -0.68 6.14
CA GLN A 66 3.54 -1.98 6.77
C GLN A 66 3.22 -3.12 5.79
N THR A 67 2.13 -3.00 5.03
CA THR A 67 1.77 -4.02 4.03
C THR A 67 2.80 -4.11 2.90
N LEU A 68 3.41 -2.98 2.49
CA LEU A 68 4.45 -2.96 1.47
C LEU A 68 5.77 -3.57 1.96
N LEU A 69 6.11 -3.39 3.24
CA LEU A 69 7.29 -3.99 3.87
C LEU A 69 7.17 -5.52 4.02
N GLU A 70 5.94 -6.05 4.01
CA GLU A 70 5.65 -7.49 4.08
C GLU A 70 5.67 -8.21 2.70
N LEU A 71 5.85 -7.48 1.58
CA LEU A 71 5.86 -8.00 0.20
C LEU A 71 7.25 -8.45 -0.31
#